data_AF-A0A171C9E9-F1
#
_entry.id   AF-A0A171C9E9-F1
#
_cell.length_a   1.000
_cell.length_b   1.000
_cell.length_c   1.000
_cell.angle_alpha   90.00
_cell.angle_beta   90.00
_cell.angle_gamma   90.00
#
_symmetry.space_group_name_H-M   'P 1'
#
loop_
_entity.id
_entity.type
_entity.pdbx_description
1 polymer ?
#
loop_
_entity_poly.entity_id
_entity_poly.type
_entity_poly.pdbx_seq_one_letter_code
_entity_poly.pdbx_strand_id
1 'polypeptide(L)'
;MNGGLVAEAHLEHWADLRTSQERAAYLRQPHVHAELVEAAERSVLHPDFRPAHAYGWVTVQGCFALLFSLIGDRARAAAHFRALGNLASEYPWSYLGKPADAYVKYRDAALAGS
;
A
#
# COMPACT_ATOMS: atom_id res chain seq x y z
N MET A 1 2.19 1.31 18.27
CA MET A 1 0.93 1.28 17.49
C MET A 1 1.29 0.71 16.13
N ASN A 2 0.65 -0.37 15.68
CA ASN A 2 1.07 -1.13 14.50
C ASN A 2 0.70 -0.36 13.23
N GLY A 3 1.65 0.33 12.60
CA GLY A 3 1.39 1.16 11.40
C GLY A 3 0.71 0.39 10.25
N GLY A 4 0.82 -0.95 10.21
CA GLY A 4 0.06 -1.76 9.26
C GLY A 4 -1.46 -1.65 9.44
N LEU A 5 -1.95 -1.55 10.68
CA LEU A 5 -3.38 -1.39 10.95
C LEU A 5 -3.94 -0.06 10.44
N VAL A 6 -3.11 0.98 10.39
CA VAL A 6 -3.51 2.29 9.82
C VAL A 6 -3.71 2.15 8.31
N ALA A 7 -2.77 1.49 7.61
CA ALA A 7 -2.92 1.23 6.18
C ALA A 7 -4.15 0.37 5.88
N GLU A 8 -4.37 -0.69 6.65
CA GLU A 8 -5.57 -1.54 6.51
C GLU A 8 -6.84 -0.73 6.72
N ALA A 9 -6.93 0.11 7.76
CA ALA A 9 -8.10 0.95 8.00
C ALA A 9 -8.41 1.92 6.84
N HIS A 10 -7.38 2.57 6.28
CA HIS A 10 -7.56 3.42 5.10
C HIS A 10 -8.01 2.63 3.86
N LEU A 11 -7.46 1.42 3.69
CA LEU A 11 -7.80 0.55 2.57
C LEU A 11 -9.24 0.05 2.65
N GLU A 12 -9.67 -0.44 3.82
CA GLU A 12 -11.04 -0.88 4.06
C GLU A 12 -12.03 0.29 3.85
N HIS A 13 -11.73 1.47 4.42
CA HIS A 13 -12.56 2.65 4.18
C HIS A 13 -12.66 3.00 2.70
N TRP A 14 -11.53 2.99 1.98
CA TRP A 14 -11.53 3.22 0.53
C TRP A 14 -12.34 2.17 -0.24
N ALA A 15 -12.31 0.90 0.18
CA ALA A 15 -13.06 -0.18 -0.44
C ALA A 15 -14.58 -0.03 -0.22
N ASP A 16 -14.99 0.44 0.97
CA ASP A 16 -16.39 0.67 1.34
C ASP A 16 -17.04 1.85 0.60
N LEU A 17 -16.25 2.79 0.06
CA LEU A 17 -16.77 3.89 -0.74
C LEU A 17 -17.40 3.37 -2.05
N ARG A 18 -18.58 3.90 -2.37
CA ARG A 18 -19.48 3.33 -3.39
C ARG A 18 -19.08 3.70 -4.81
N THR A 19 -18.54 4.90 -5.00
CA THR A 19 -18.21 5.44 -6.32
C THR A 19 -16.71 5.66 -6.48
N SER A 20 -16.24 5.55 -7.72
CA SER A 20 -14.85 5.88 -8.07
C SER A 20 -14.50 7.33 -7.75
N GLN A 21 -15.48 8.25 -7.79
CA GLN A 21 -15.28 9.65 -7.44
C GLN A 21 -15.05 9.85 -5.94
N GLU A 22 -15.84 9.20 -5.08
CA GLU A 22 -15.63 9.24 -3.62
C GLU A 22 -14.28 8.64 -3.24
N ARG A 23 -13.93 7.48 -3.82
CA ARG A 23 -12.64 6.82 -3.63
C ARG A 23 -11.46 7.73 -3.97
N ALA A 24 -11.55 8.39 -5.13
CA ALA A 24 -10.52 9.34 -5.56
C ALA A 24 -10.50 10.61 -4.68
N ALA A 25 -11.66 11.12 -4.27
CA ALA A 25 -11.74 12.28 -3.39
C ALA A 25 -11.14 11.99 -2.01
N TYR A 26 -11.37 10.80 -1.46
CA TYR A 26 -10.79 10.36 -0.20
C TYR A 26 -9.26 10.34 -0.24
N LEU A 27 -8.67 9.67 -1.23
CA LEU A 27 -7.22 9.56 -1.36
C LEU A 27 -6.52 10.88 -1.71
N ARG A 28 -7.25 11.91 -2.17
CA ARG A 28 -6.73 13.26 -2.38
C ARG A 28 -6.66 14.09 -1.09
N GLN A 29 -7.24 13.63 0.01
CA GLN A 29 -7.23 14.37 1.27
C GLN A 29 -5.80 14.41 1.83
N PRO A 30 -5.22 15.59 2.10
CA PRO A 30 -3.81 15.69 2.51
C PRO A 30 -3.48 14.91 3.78
N HIS A 31 -4.41 14.81 4.73
CA HIS A 31 -4.19 14.06 5.97
C HIS A 31 -4.09 12.56 5.72
N VAL A 32 -4.86 11.99 4.77
CA VAL A 32 -4.78 10.56 4.43
C VAL A 32 -3.39 10.20 3.92
N HIS A 33 -2.81 11.05 3.05
CA HIS A 33 -1.43 10.83 2.60
C HIS A 33 -0.44 10.95 3.76
N ALA A 34 -0.54 11.99 4.60
CA ALA A 34 0.35 12.19 5.74
C ALA A 34 0.31 11.02 6.73
N GLU A 35 -0.88 10.53 7.07
CA GLU A 35 -1.08 9.38 7.98
C GLU A 35 -0.46 8.11 7.40
N LEU A 36 -0.61 7.86 6.09
CA LEU A 36 0.03 6.71 5.43
C LEU A 36 1.55 6.80 5.43
N VAL A 37 2.11 7.99 5.22
CA VAL A 37 3.57 8.20 5.30
C VAL A 37 4.09 7.91 6.70
N GLU A 38 3.49 8.53 7.71
CA GLU A 38 3.86 8.34 9.12
C GLU A 38 3.71 6.88 9.56
N ALA A 39 2.63 6.22 9.12
CA ALA A 39 2.39 4.81 9.40
C ALA A 39 3.42 3.88 8.75
N ALA A 40 3.82 4.16 7.50
CA ALA A 40 4.84 3.38 6.79
C ALA A 40 6.20 3.47 7.50
N GLU A 41 6.62 4.69 7.86
CA GLU A 41 7.89 4.97 8.55
C GLU A 41 7.97 4.33 9.93
N ARG A 42 6.85 4.24 10.65
CA ARG A 42 6.76 3.57 11.96
C ARG A 42 6.51 2.07 11.90
N SER A 43 6.43 1.49 10.70
CA SER A 43 6.13 0.06 10.51
C SER A 43 7.19 -0.63 9.66
N VAL A 44 6.84 -1.02 8.44
CA VAL A 44 7.65 -1.87 7.56
C VAL A 44 8.83 -1.14 6.92
N LEU A 45 8.89 0.19 7.04
CA LEU A 45 10.05 1.00 6.66
C LEU A 45 10.92 1.41 7.85
N HIS A 46 10.55 1.03 9.08
CA HIS A 46 11.35 1.38 10.26
C HIS A 46 12.72 0.68 10.19
N PRO A 47 13.84 1.34 10.54
CA PRO A 47 15.19 0.74 10.48
C PRO A 47 15.34 -0.55 11.31
N ASP A 48 14.62 -0.64 12.42
CA ASP A 48 14.60 -1.82 13.29
C ASP A 48 13.57 -2.88 12.88
N PHE A 49 12.84 -2.66 11.78
CA PHE A 49 11.93 -3.66 11.26
C PHE A 49 12.71 -4.91 10.82
N ARG A 50 12.22 -6.09 11.20
CA ARG A 50 12.82 -7.39 10.84
C ARG A 50 11.74 -8.26 10.18
N PRO A 51 11.70 -8.36 8.84
CA PRO A 51 10.64 -9.08 8.12
C PRO A 51 10.50 -10.54 8.55
N ALA A 52 11.62 -11.23 8.81
CA ALA A 52 11.63 -12.64 9.21
C ALA A 52 10.87 -12.94 10.52
N HIS A 53 10.62 -11.92 11.36
CA HIS A 53 9.94 -12.07 12.64
C HIS A 53 8.55 -11.43 12.65
N ALA A 54 8.13 -10.80 11.55
CA ALA A 54 6.87 -10.05 11.46
C ALA A 54 5.84 -10.83 10.65
N TYR A 55 4.96 -11.59 11.32
CA TYR A 55 3.85 -12.25 10.64
C TYR A 55 2.99 -11.24 9.87
N GLY A 56 2.63 -11.53 8.62
CA GLY A 56 1.81 -10.66 7.78
C GLY A 56 2.55 -9.47 7.14
N TRP A 57 3.88 -9.39 7.24
CA TRP A 57 4.62 -8.24 6.67
C TRP A 57 4.44 -8.05 5.16
N VAL A 58 4.30 -9.14 4.40
CA VAL A 58 4.03 -9.11 2.94
C VAL A 58 2.70 -8.41 2.67
N THR A 59 1.68 -8.74 3.45
CA THR A 59 0.36 -8.08 3.39
C THR A 59 0.47 -6.60 3.70
N VAL A 60 1.15 -6.23 4.78
CA VAL A 60 1.30 -4.82 5.18
C VAL A 60 2.05 -4.01 4.12
N GLN A 61 3.15 -4.53 3.59
CA GLN A 61 3.86 -3.93 2.46
C GLN A 61 2.92 -3.77 1.24
N GLY A 62 2.10 -4.79 0.97
CA GLY A 62 1.08 -4.74 -0.08
C GLY A 62 0.07 -3.62 0.10
N CYS A 63 -0.46 -3.42 1.31
CA CYS A 63 -1.42 -2.35 1.62
C CYS A 63 -0.84 -0.97 1.32
N PHE A 64 0.37 -0.70 1.81
CA PHE A 64 1.05 0.56 1.51
C PHE A 64 1.35 0.72 0.01
N ALA A 65 1.88 -0.33 -0.64
CA ALA A 65 2.17 -0.30 -2.08
C ALA A 65 0.93 0.04 -2.90
N LEU A 66 -0.22 -0.57 -2.59
CA LEU A 66 -1.49 -0.31 -3.24
C LEU A 66 -1.96 1.13 -3.01
N LEU A 67 -2.02 1.58 -1.75
CA LEU A 67 -2.53 2.91 -1.42
C LEU A 67 -1.69 4.02 -2.03
N PHE A 68 -0.35 3.95 -1.94
CA PHE A 68 0.51 4.94 -2.59
C PHE A 68 0.39 4.90 -4.12
N SER A 69 0.19 3.72 -4.71
CA SER A 69 -0.07 3.60 -6.14
C SER A 69 -1.38 4.27 -6.57
N LEU A 70 -2.44 4.12 -5.77
CA LEU A 70 -3.74 4.77 -6.02
C LEU A 70 -3.69 6.29 -5.83
N ILE A 71 -2.90 6.77 -4.87
CA ILE A 71 -2.63 8.20 -4.64
C ILE A 71 -1.78 8.79 -5.78
N GLY A 72 -0.95 7.96 -6.42
CA GLY A 72 -0.01 8.38 -7.46
C GLY A 72 1.39 8.73 -6.94
N ASP A 73 1.68 8.48 -5.65
CA ASP A 73 3.02 8.60 -5.07
C ASP A 73 3.87 7.38 -5.44
N ARG A 74 4.36 7.39 -6.68
CA ARG A 74 5.14 6.28 -7.27
C ARG A 74 6.43 6.00 -6.51
N ALA A 75 7.08 7.04 -5.97
CA ALA A 75 8.34 6.88 -5.25
C ALA A 75 8.15 6.05 -3.97
N ARG A 76 7.11 6.36 -3.18
CA ARG A 76 6.79 5.56 -1.99
C ARG A 76 6.26 4.19 -2.35
N ALA A 77 5.40 4.06 -3.36
CA ALA A 77 4.97 2.75 -3.84
C ALA A 77 6.15 1.85 -4.23
N ALA A 78 7.13 2.40 -4.96
CA ALA A 78 8.33 1.69 -5.37
C ALA A 78 9.17 1.17 -4.18
N ALA A 79 9.24 1.91 -3.07
CA ALA A 79 9.94 1.45 -1.87
C ALA A 79 9.35 0.14 -1.32
N HIS A 80 8.01 0.06 -1.25
CA HIS A 80 7.31 -1.14 -0.80
C HIS A 80 7.45 -2.31 -1.78
N PHE A 81 7.35 -2.05 -3.10
CA PHE A 81 7.57 -3.09 -4.10
C PHE A 81 9.01 -3.64 -4.10
N ARG A 82 10.02 -2.80 -3.89
CA ARG A 82 11.41 -3.26 -3.76
C ARG A 82 11.59 -4.13 -2.51
N ALA A 83 10.95 -3.78 -1.41
CA ALA A 83 10.99 -4.57 -0.17
C ALA A 83 10.29 -5.93 -0.32
N LEU A 84 9.23 -6.01 -1.13
CA LEU A 84 8.52 -7.26 -1.44
C LEU A 84 9.33 -8.17 -2.37
N GLY A 85 10.09 -7.61 -3.31
CA GLY A 85 10.80 -8.39 -4.32
C GLY A 85 9.83 -9.23 -5.17
N ASN A 86 9.95 -10.55 -5.08
CA ASN A 86 9.09 -11.50 -5.78
C ASN A 86 7.88 -11.99 -4.93
N LEU A 87 7.75 -11.51 -3.69
CA LEU A 87 6.66 -11.88 -2.81
C LEU A 87 5.43 -11.03 -3.09
N ALA A 88 4.25 -11.66 -3.06
CA ALA A 88 2.97 -11.00 -3.12
C ALA A 88 1.93 -11.84 -2.37
N SER A 89 0.88 -11.18 -1.90
CA SER A 89 -0.31 -11.77 -1.29
C SER A 89 -1.54 -11.42 -2.15
N GLU A 90 -2.63 -12.19 -2.04
CA GLU A 90 -3.86 -11.86 -2.79
C GLU A 90 -4.51 -10.57 -2.28
N TYR A 91 -4.69 -10.46 -0.96
CA TYR A 91 -4.99 -9.18 -0.32
C TYR A 91 -3.72 -8.33 -0.28
N PRO A 92 -3.75 -7.03 -0.64
CA PRO A 92 -4.94 -6.21 -0.90
C PRO A 92 -5.39 -6.13 -2.37
N TRP A 93 -4.68 -6.78 -3.29
CA TRP A 93 -4.86 -6.64 -4.73
C TRP A 93 -6.18 -7.20 -5.26
N SER A 94 -6.84 -8.09 -4.50
CA SER A 94 -8.19 -8.56 -4.77
C SER A 94 -9.23 -7.44 -4.90
N TYR A 95 -9.01 -6.27 -4.28
CA TYR A 95 -9.88 -5.11 -4.45
C TYR A 95 -9.85 -4.50 -5.86
N LEU A 96 -8.88 -4.89 -6.70
CA LEU A 96 -8.68 -4.38 -8.05
C LEU A 96 -9.02 -5.41 -9.15
N GLY A 97 -9.74 -6.48 -8.79
CA GLY A 97 -10.10 -7.56 -9.71
C GLY A 97 -9.14 -8.73 -9.58
N LYS A 98 -8.41 -9.07 -10.64
CA LYS A 98 -7.45 -10.20 -10.62
C LYS A 98 -6.19 -9.78 -9.85
N PRO A 99 -5.88 -10.39 -8.68
CA PRO A 99 -4.81 -9.91 -7.80
C PRO A 99 -3.44 -9.86 -8.48
N ALA A 100 -3.05 -10.92 -9.20
CA ALA A 100 -1.75 -11.00 -9.85
C ALA A 100 -1.58 -9.94 -10.95
N ASP A 101 -2.60 -9.76 -11.80
CA ASP A 101 -2.58 -8.78 -12.88
C ASP A 101 -2.50 -7.35 -12.33
N ALA A 102 -3.26 -7.06 -11.26
CA ALA A 102 -3.22 -5.78 -10.58
C ALA A 102 -1.84 -5.52 -9.96
N TYR A 103 -1.29 -6.49 -9.20
CA TYR A 103 0.03 -6.39 -8.59
C TYR A 103 1.10 -6.04 -9.61
N VAL A 104 1.18 -6.80 -10.71
CA VAL A 104 2.18 -6.59 -11.77
C VAL A 104 2.02 -5.21 -12.41
N LYS A 105 0.79 -4.83 -12.77
CA LYS A 105 0.51 -3.52 -13.38
C LYS A 105 1.03 -2.36 -12.53
N TYR A 106 0.73 -2.36 -11.23
CA TYR A 106 1.13 -1.26 -10.35
C TYR A 106 2.61 -1.30 -9.97
N ARG A 107 3.17 -2.51 -9.79
CA ARG A 107 4.61 -2.67 -9.56
C ARG A 107 5.40 -2.10 -10.72
N ASP A 108 5.08 -2.50 -11.94
CA ASP A 108 5.83 -2.09 -13.13
C ASP A 108 5.70 -0.58 -13.35
N ALA A 109 4.50 -0.01 -13.14
CA ALA A 109 4.28 1.44 -13.23
C ALA A 109 5.03 2.25 -12.16
N ALA A 110 5.18 1.71 -10.94
CA ALA A 110 5.92 2.37 -9.86
C ALA A 110 7.44 2.29 -10.10
N LEU A 111 7.94 1.13 -10.53
CA LEU A 111 9.37 0.88 -10.74
C LEU A 111 9.92 1.52 -12.02
N ALA A 112 9.09 1.75 -13.04
CA ALA A 112 9.51 2.38 -14.29
C ALA A 112 9.88 3.87 -14.15
N GLY A 113 9.46 4.54 -13.07
CA GLY A 113 9.67 5.97 -12.84
C GLY A 113 10.49 6.32 -11.60
N SER A 114 11.23 5.35 -11.05
CA SER A 114 11.87 5.43 -9.71
C SER A 114 13.34 5.06 -9.70
#